data_AF-A0A3C1BI98-F1
#
_entry.id   AF-A0A3C1BI98-F1
#
_cell.length_a   1.000
_cell.length_b   1.000
_cell.length_c   1.000
_cell.angle_alpha   90.00
_cell.angle_beta   90.00
_cell.angle_gamma   90.00
#
_symmetry.space_group_name_H-M   'P 1'
#
loop_
_entity.id
_entity.type
_entity.pdbx_description
1 polymer ?
#
loop_
_entity_poly.entity_id
_entity_poly.type
_entity_poly.pdbx_seq_one_letter_code
_entity_poly.pdbx_strand_id
1 'polypeptide(L)'
;MKKLSLLFLLMSYTVHARQKITWPYHKKAVIVLTYDDGLSSQLKVAIPQLDSAHLTATFFLIGKELIAFVKKVQNSGGLGVFMFHGVGGDYINTPAAAHRQLLAYLVKNRKDIWVATFQQAMDYVTQTEKIN
;
A
#
# COMPACT_ATOMS: atom_id res chain seq x y z
N MET A 1 9.97 -63.26 -31.51
CA MET A 1 10.22 -61.83 -31.82
C MET A 1 9.57 -60.98 -30.72
N LYS A 2 10.38 -60.34 -29.89
CA LYS A 2 9.94 -59.62 -28.67
C LYS A 2 9.21 -58.33 -29.07
N LYS A 3 7.94 -58.19 -28.70
CA LYS A 3 7.18 -56.93 -28.85
C LYS A 3 7.65 -55.97 -27.76
N LEU A 4 8.41 -54.96 -28.16
CA LEU A 4 8.84 -53.86 -27.29
C LEU A 4 7.71 -52.83 -27.24
N SER A 5 6.88 -52.89 -26.20
CA SER A 5 5.91 -51.83 -25.90
C SER A 5 6.67 -50.64 -25.30
N LEU A 6 6.96 -49.64 -26.12
CA LEU A 6 7.53 -48.37 -25.66
C LEU A 6 6.37 -47.44 -25.27
N LEU A 7 6.06 -47.40 -23.97
CA LEU A 7 5.10 -46.48 -23.37
C LEU A 7 5.72 -45.07 -23.35
N PHE A 8 5.38 -44.23 -24.33
CA PHE A 8 5.75 -42.82 -24.33
C PHE A 8 4.86 -42.07 -23.30
N LEU A 9 5.40 -41.89 -22.09
CA LEU A 9 4.83 -41.01 -21.07
C LEU A 9 5.09 -39.56 -21.49
N LEU A 10 4.18 -38.96 -22.27
CA LEU A 10 4.18 -37.54 -22.58
C LEU A 10 3.80 -36.76 -21.31
N MET A 11 4.80 -36.31 -20.54
CA MET A 11 4.61 -35.23 -19.58
C MET A 11 4.23 -33.97 -20.33
N SER A 12 2.95 -33.61 -20.27
CA SER A 12 2.44 -32.34 -20.77
C SER A 12 3.01 -31.21 -19.92
N TYR A 13 4.08 -30.57 -20.39
CA TYR A 13 4.48 -29.28 -19.85
C TYR A 13 3.43 -28.26 -20.25
N THR A 14 2.55 -27.90 -19.32
CA THR A 14 1.69 -26.72 -19.50
C THR A 14 2.56 -25.49 -19.44
N VAL A 15 2.96 -24.99 -20.61
CA VAL A 15 3.53 -23.65 -20.74
C VAL A 15 2.42 -22.67 -20.37
N HIS A 16 2.43 -22.23 -19.11
CA HIS A 16 1.58 -21.14 -18.67
C HIS A 16 2.14 -19.86 -19.27
N ALA A 17 1.62 -19.45 -20.42
CA ALA A 17 1.84 -18.09 -20.92
C ALA A 17 1.40 -17.12 -19.82
N ARG A 18 2.30 -16.23 -19.38
CA ARG A 18 2.00 -15.24 -18.34
C ARG A 18 0.76 -14.47 -18.77
N GLN A 19 -0.35 -14.64 -18.05
CA GLN A 19 -1.57 -13.91 -18.38
C GLN A 19 -1.26 -12.42 -18.43
N LYS A 20 -1.59 -11.81 -19.56
CA LYS A 20 -1.39 -10.38 -19.77
C LYS A 20 -2.33 -9.66 -18.80
N ILE A 21 -1.76 -9.01 -17.79
CA ILE A 21 -2.53 -8.28 -16.79
C ILE A 21 -3.37 -7.22 -17.53
N THR A 22 -4.69 -7.31 -17.39
CA THR A 22 -5.59 -6.27 -17.88
C THR A 22 -5.77 -5.29 -16.75
N TRP A 23 -5.20 -4.10 -16.89
CA TRP A 23 -5.34 -3.07 -15.87
C TRP A 23 -6.70 -2.38 -16.00
N PRO A 24 -7.29 -1.90 -14.89
CA PRO A 24 -8.50 -1.09 -14.93
C PRO A 24 -8.40 0.05 -15.95
N TYR A 25 -9.54 0.44 -16.53
CA TYR A 25 -9.62 1.54 -17.52
C TYR A 25 -8.78 1.33 -18.79
N HIS A 26 -8.57 0.08 -19.20
CA HIS A 26 -7.78 -0.31 -20.39
C HIS A 26 -6.35 0.22 -20.40
N LYS A 27 -5.76 0.47 -19.22
CA LYS A 27 -4.37 0.95 -19.14
C LYS A 27 -3.40 -0.17 -19.52
N LYS A 28 -2.28 0.21 -20.13
CA LYS A 28 -1.24 -0.73 -20.56
C LYS A 28 -0.23 -1.06 -19.46
N ALA A 29 -0.14 -0.20 -18.44
CA ALA A 29 0.75 -0.32 -17.30
C ALA A 29 0.19 0.48 -16.10
N VAL A 30 0.69 0.19 -14.90
CA VAL A 30 0.44 0.93 -13.67
C VAL A 30 1.79 1.38 -13.12
N ILE A 31 1.87 2.64 -12.69
CA ILE A 31 3.03 3.22 -11.99
C ILE A 31 2.56 3.60 -10.59
N VAL A 32 3.32 3.21 -9.57
CA VAL A 32 3.06 3.54 -8.17
C VAL A 32 4.21 4.42 -7.67
N LEU A 33 3.88 5.60 -7.16
CA LEU A 33 4.85 6.54 -6.58
C LEU A 33 4.85 6.37 -5.05
N THR A 34 6.01 6.06 -4.47
CA THR A 34 6.20 5.87 -3.03
C THR A 34 7.40 6.66 -2.51
N TYR A 35 7.24 7.28 -1.35
CA TYR A 35 8.27 8.07 -0.68
C TYR A 35 8.41 7.62 0.77
N ASP A 36 9.59 7.14 1.17
CA ASP A 36 9.83 6.36 2.39
C ASP A 36 10.47 7.11 3.55
N ASP A 37 11.32 8.09 3.26
CA ASP A 37 12.09 8.77 4.31
C ASP A 37 11.31 9.84 5.12
N GLY A 38 10.11 10.23 4.68
CA GLY A 38 9.32 11.28 5.34
C GLY A 38 10.03 12.64 5.40
N LEU A 39 10.96 12.90 4.48
CA LEU A 39 11.76 14.13 4.46
C LEU A 39 10.89 15.36 4.22
N SER A 40 11.30 16.50 4.77
CA SER A 40 10.57 17.76 4.56
C SER A 40 10.45 18.13 3.08
N SER A 41 11.39 17.72 2.23
CA SER A 41 11.31 17.92 0.78
C SER A 41 10.21 17.06 0.13
N GLN A 42 10.07 15.80 0.54
CA GLN A 42 8.98 14.93 0.07
C GLN A 42 7.62 15.55 0.41
N LEU A 43 7.46 16.13 1.60
CA LEU A 43 6.19 16.75 1.98
C LEU A 43 5.96 18.13 1.37
N LYS A 44 6.97 19.00 1.38
CA LYS A 44 6.79 20.40 0.96
C LYS A 44 6.96 20.62 -0.53
N VAL A 45 7.59 19.68 -1.24
CA VAL A 45 7.85 19.80 -2.68
C VAL A 45 7.03 18.79 -3.46
N ALA A 46 7.07 17.50 -3.10
CA ALA A 46 6.40 16.48 -3.91
C ALA A 46 4.86 16.55 -3.78
N ILE A 47 4.30 16.82 -2.59
CA ILE A 47 2.84 16.93 -2.42
C ILE A 47 2.24 18.04 -3.30
N PRO A 48 2.72 19.30 -3.26
CA PRO A 48 2.17 20.34 -4.13
C PRO A 48 2.27 20.03 -5.63
N GLN A 49 3.34 19.35 -6.05
CA GLN A 49 3.52 18.95 -7.45
C GLN A 49 2.54 17.85 -7.86
N LEU A 50 2.33 16.84 -7.01
CA LEU A 50 1.36 15.78 -7.22
C LEU A 50 -0.07 16.34 -7.26
N ASP A 51 -0.41 17.22 -6.33
CA ASP A 51 -1.71 17.89 -6.27
C ASP A 51 -1.96 18.70 -7.56
N SER A 52 -0.96 19.48 -8.01
CA SER A 52 -1.04 20.25 -9.26
C SER A 52 -1.15 19.36 -10.51
N ALA A 53 -0.62 18.14 -10.46
CA ALA A 53 -0.67 17.18 -11.56
C ALA A 53 -1.90 16.25 -11.49
N HIS A 54 -2.74 16.37 -10.45
CA HIS A 54 -3.83 15.45 -10.16
C HIS A 54 -3.37 13.98 -10.08
N LEU A 55 -2.18 13.75 -9.52
CA LEU A 55 -1.60 12.43 -9.33
C LEU A 55 -1.58 12.04 -7.85
N THR A 56 -1.72 10.75 -7.58
CA THR A 56 -1.70 10.20 -6.22
C THR A 56 -0.40 9.46 -5.94
N ALA A 57 0.10 9.55 -4.71
CA ALA A 57 1.27 8.80 -4.24
C ALA A 57 1.11 8.39 -2.77
N THR A 58 1.90 7.41 -2.32
CA THR A 58 1.96 6.99 -0.92
C THR A 58 3.19 7.58 -0.25
N PHE A 59 3.01 8.26 0.88
CA PHE A 59 4.08 8.84 1.68
C PHE A 59 4.15 8.16 3.05
N PHE A 60 5.35 7.76 3.43
CA PHE A 60 5.63 7.28 4.77
C PHE A 60 6.19 8.45 5.61
N LEU A 61 5.72 8.54 6.84
CA LEU A 61 5.98 9.69 7.72
C LEU A 61 6.69 9.25 8.98
N ILE A 62 7.48 10.16 9.54
CA ILE A 62 8.29 9.91 10.74
C ILE A 62 7.96 10.89 11.88
N GLY A 63 8.10 10.40 13.11
CA GLY A 63 8.15 11.21 14.34
C GLY A 63 7.02 12.23 14.49
N LYS A 64 7.32 13.52 14.30
CA LYS A 64 6.42 14.64 14.63
C LYS A 64 5.23 14.80 13.69
N GLU A 65 5.31 14.28 12.47
CA GLU A 65 4.28 14.50 11.43
C GLU A 65 3.16 13.45 11.46
N LEU A 66 3.31 12.38 12.26
CA LEU A 66 2.39 11.23 12.27
C LEU A 66 0.93 11.65 12.54
N ILE A 67 0.68 12.35 13.63
CA ILE A 67 -0.68 12.77 14.02
C ILE A 67 -1.22 13.85 13.07
N ALA A 68 -0.36 14.76 12.61
CA ALA A 68 -0.76 15.81 11.67
C ALA A 68 -1.29 15.20 10.37
N PHE A 69 -0.64 14.15 9.87
CA PHE A 69 -1.12 13.42 8.70
C PHE A 69 -2.41 12.66 8.95
N VAL A 70 -2.56 11.96 10.08
CA VAL A 70 -3.85 11.32 10.42
C VAL A 70 -4.97 12.36 10.34
N LYS A 71 -4.78 13.54 10.94
CA LYS A 71 -5.77 14.63 10.88
C LYS A 71 -6.04 15.09 9.44
N LYS A 72 -5.02 15.22 8.60
CA LYS A 72 -5.20 15.58 7.19
C LYS A 72 -6.04 14.56 6.44
N VAL A 73 -5.72 13.27 6.58
CA VAL A 73 -6.43 12.17 5.92
C VAL A 73 -7.87 12.06 6.42
N GLN A 74 -8.09 12.21 7.73
CA GLN A 74 -9.44 12.27 8.32
C GLN A 74 -10.26 13.41 7.71
N ASN A 75 -9.68 14.62 7.63
CA ASN A 75 -10.38 15.77 7.08
C ASN A 75 -10.67 15.64 5.58
N SER A 76 -9.83 14.93 4.82
CA SER A 76 -10.01 14.75 3.38
C SER A 76 -10.81 13.50 3.01
N GLY A 77 -11.11 12.61 3.95
CA GLY A 77 -11.72 11.30 3.68
C GLY A 77 -10.85 10.37 2.83
N GLY A 78 -9.52 10.54 2.86
CA GLY A 78 -8.58 9.79 2.02
C GLY A 78 -8.09 8.48 2.64
N LEU A 79 -7.22 7.75 1.92
CA LEU A 79 -6.48 6.60 2.44
C LEU A 79 -5.12 7.05 3.00
N GLY A 80 -4.86 6.76 4.27
CA GLY A 80 -3.56 6.99 4.91
C GLY A 80 -2.84 5.66 5.17
N VAL A 81 -1.56 5.57 4.78
CA VAL A 81 -0.74 4.37 4.97
C VAL A 81 0.52 4.74 5.75
N PHE A 82 0.83 3.99 6.81
CA PHE A 82 2.07 4.12 7.57
C PHE A 82 2.96 2.91 7.32
N MET A 83 4.27 3.13 7.28
CA MET A 83 5.31 2.10 7.31
C MET A 83 6.38 2.56 8.28
N PHE A 84 6.83 1.63 9.12
CA PHE A 84 7.85 1.87 10.12
C PHE A 84 8.98 0.86 9.89
N HIS A 85 10.22 1.35 9.75
CA HIS A 85 11.41 0.49 9.72
C HIS A 85 11.78 0.00 11.13
N GLY A 86 11.61 0.87 12.13
CA GLY A 86 11.81 0.57 13.54
C GLY A 86 11.14 1.60 14.46
N VAL A 87 10.87 1.19 15.70
CA VAL A 87 10.33 2.07 16.75
C VAL A 87 11.30 2.08 17.92
N GLY A 88 11.95 3.23 18.17
CA GLY A 88 12.76 3.43 19.37
C GLY A 88 14.24 3.00 19.31
N GLY A 89 14.77 2.47 18.20
CA GLY A 89 16.20 2.17 18.04
C GLY A 89 16.52 1.43 16.73
N ASP A 90 17.62 1.83 16.08
CA ASP A 90 18.20 1.42 14.77
C ASP A 90 17.63 1.99 13.45
N TYR A 91 18.57 2.21 12.50
CA TYR A 91 18.53 2.87 11.17
C TYR A 91 17.14 3.39 10.74
N ILE A 92 16.95 4.71 10.86
CA ILE A 92 15.74 5.48 10.50
C ILE A 92 14.58 5.26 11.49
N ASN A 93 14.69 5.91 12.65
CA ASN A 93 13.91 5.56 13.83
C ASN A 93 12.74 6.55 14.04
N THR A 94 11.53 6.03 14.25
CA THR A 94 10.46 6.81 14.90
C THR A 94 10.69 6.81 16.41
N PRO A 95 10.74 7.97 17.10
CA PRO A 95 10.85 8.00 18.54
C PRO A 95 9.69 7.25 19.20
N ALA A 96 9.99 6.39 20.18
CA ALA A 96 8.96 5.59 20.86
C ALA A 96 7.85 6.45 21.49
N ALA A 97 8.19 7.67 21.94
CA ALA A 97 7.21 8.63 22.43
C ALA A 97 6.22 9.09 21.34
N ALA A 98 6.71 9.38 20.14
CA ALA A 98 5.87 9.79 19.01
C ALA A 98 4.95 8.64 18.56
N HIS A 99 5.48 7.41 18.49
CA HIS A 99 4.67 6.23 18.21
C HIS A 99 3.58 6.02 19.27
N ARG A 100 3.91 6.13 20.56
CA ARG A 100 2.91 6.05 21.65
C ARG A 100 1.83 7.13 21.52
N GLN A 101 2.19 8.34 21.12
CA GLN A 101 1.22 9.41 20.87
C GLN A 101 0.30 9.09 19.69
N LEU A 102 0.83 8.56 18.59
CA LEU A 102 0.02 8.08 17.46
C LEU A 102 -0.97 7.01 17.90
N LEU A 103 -0.51 5.97 18.62
CA LEU A 103 -1.39 4.91 19.11
C LEU A 103 -2.49 5.43 20.02
N ALA A 104 -2.16 6.30 20.98
CA ALA A 104 -3.14 6.92 21.86
C ALA A 104 -4.18 7.74 21.08
N TYR A 105 -3.74 8.44 20.03
CA TYR A 105 -4.65 9.17 19.13
C TYR A 105 -5.59 8.23 18.38
N LEU A 106 -5.07 7.13 17.80
CA LEU A 106 -5.89 6.16 17.06
C LEU A 106 -6.93 5.50 17.96
N VAL A 107 -6.54 5.07 19.17
CA VAL A 107 -7.47 4.49 20.16
C VAL A 107 -8.56 5.46 20.56
N LYS A 108 -8.20 6.74 20.80
CA LYS A 108 -9.15 7.80 21.17
C LYS A 108 -10.17 8.07 20.05
N ASN A 109 -9.78 7.93 18.79
CA ASN A 109 -10.59 8.27 17.62
C ASN A 109 -11.15 7.05 16.87
N ARG A 110 -11.17 5.87 17.49
CA ARG A 110 -11.63 4.61 16.86
C ARG A 110 -13.05 4.62 16.30
N LYS A 111 -13.90 5.56 16.75
CA LYS A 111 -15.26 5.75 16.22
C LYS A 111 -15.25 6.35 14.81
N ASP A 112 -14.21 7.10 14.47
CA ASP A 112 -14.07 7.83 13.20
C ASP A 112 -12.94 7.26 12.33
N ILE A 113 -12.05 6.43 12.89
CA ILE A 113 -10.87 5.88 12.21
C ILE A 113 -10.89 4.36 12.28
N TRP A 114 -10.90 3.72 11.11
CA TRP A 114 -10.71 2.29 10.98
C TRP A 114 -9.23 1.96 10.79
N VAL A 115 -8.64 1.22 11.74
CA VAL A 115 -7.30 0.65 11.62
C VAL A 115 -7.45 -0.79 11.08
N ALA A 116 -6.98 -1.03 9.87
CA ALA A 116 -7.17 -2.27 9.14
C ALA A 116 -5.86 -2.77 8.51
N THR A 117 -5.80 -4.05 8.17
CA THR A 117 -4.76 -4.55 7.26
C THR A 117 -5.03 -4.04 5.84
N PHE A 118 -3.99 -3.99 5.00
CA PHE A 118 -4.15 -3.66 3.58
C PHE A 118 -5.13 -4.61 2.90
N GLN A 119 -5.09 -5.90 3.23
CA GLN A 119 -6.06 -6.88 2.73
C GLN A 119 -7.48 -6.51 3.12
N GLN A 120 -7.76 -6.24 4.39
CA GLN A 120 -9.11 -5.85 4.84
C GLN A 120 -9.61 -4.59 4.13
N ALA A 121 -8.74 -3.60 3.92
CA ALA A 121 -9.07 -2.39 3.18
C ALA A 121 -9.38 -2.69 1.69
N MET A 122 -8.56 -3.50 1.02
CA MET A 122 -8.78 -3.89 -0.38
C MET A 122 -10.01 -4.80 -0.54
N ASP A 123 -10.26 -5.71 0.39
CA ASP A 123 -11.44 -6.55 0.42
C ASP A 123 -12.71 -5.69 0.52
N TYR A 124 -12.69 -4.66 1.37
CA TYR A 124 -13.80 -3.71 1.46
C TYR A 124 -14.03 -2.97 0.14
N VAL A 125 -12.97 -2.42 -0.47
CA VAL A 125 -13.05 -1.69 -1.76
C VAL A 125 -13.53 -2.59 -2.91
N THR A 126 -13.09 -3.85 -2.95
CA THR A 126 -13.44 -4.77 -4.05
C THR A 126 -14.77 -5.48 -3.83
N GLN A 127 -15.26 -5.62 -2.59
CA GLN A 127 -16.61 -6.10 -2.31
C GLN A 127 -17.67 -5.05 -2.64
N THR A 128 -17.40 -3.76 -2.40
CA THR A 128 -18.32 -2.68 -2.81
C THR A 128 -18.43 -2.53 -4.32
N GLU A 129 -17.40 -2.88 -5.10
CA GLU A 129 -17.49 -2.95 -6.57
C GLU A 129 -18.35 -4.11 -7.11
N LYS A 130 -18.70 -5.10 -6.28
CA LYS A 130 -19.57 -6.22 -6.71
C LYS A 130 -21.07 -5.95 -6.51
N ILE A 131 -21.44 -4.84 -5.87
CA ILE A 131 -22.84 -4.53 -5.50
C ILE A 131 -23.38 -3.30 -6.27
N ASN A 132 -22.59 -2.74 -7.19
CA ASN A 132 -23.01 -1.68 -8.12
C ASN A 132 -22.87 -2.14 -9.57
#